data_AF-A0A0Q0ZAE2-F1
#
_entry.id   AF-A0A0Q0ZAE2-F1
#
_cell.length_a   1.000
_cell.length_b   1.000
_cell.length_c   1.000
_cell.angle_alpha   90.00
_cell.angle_beta   90.00
_cell.angle_gamma   90.00
#
_symmetry.space_group_name_H-M   'P 1'
#
loop_
_entity.id
_entity.type
_entity.pdbx_description
1 polymer ?
#
loop_
_entity_poly.entity_id
_entity_poly.type
_entity_poly.pdbx_seq_one_letter_code
_entity_poly.pdbx_strand_id
1 'polypeptide(L)'
;MFRAVANYMAGIKVTYRGTYQFEAKRLNEVLRNKRLQIANPVEGGIGTSQCSDPDSSRRVNLDTAEWYVYNDNYGTSEEKSFVKYFSTVIDDLKEQYEKVYLVRNEQLAPLAIYSFETGERFEPDFLLFLCKKGQPYQQQQIYVEPKGTHLLETDKWKEEFLLSIKQNAIPHTVYVDNTDYRIIGLPFYNQENRISEFREALKTSTGI
;
A
#
# COMPACT_ATOMS: atom_id res chain seq x y z
N MET A 1 -9.44 -19.77 46.94
CA MET A 1 -8.50 -20.22 45.88
C MET A 1 -9.20 -20.31 44.51
N PHE A 2 -10.22 -21.14 44.33
CA PHE A 2 -10.93 -21.32 43.03
C PHE A 2 -11.55 -20.04 42.43
N ARG A 3 -12.13 -19.15 43.24
CA ARG A 3 -12.69 -17.86 42.77
C ARG A 3 -11.65 -16.90 42.18
N ALA A 4 -10.43 -16.90 42.72
CA ALA A 4 -9.37 -16.03 42.22
C ALA A 4 -8.84 -16.50 40.87
N VAL A 5 -8.71 -17.82 40.69
CA VAL A 5 -8.32 -18.44 39.42
C VAL A 5 -9.41 -18.22 38.35
N ALA A 6 -10.69 -18.38 38.71
CA ALA A 6 -11.81 -18.14 37.79
C ALA A 6 -11.89 -16.67 37.33
N ASN A 7 -11.71 -15.71 38.24
CA ASN A 7 -11.68 -14.29 37.88
C ASN A 7 -10.47 -13.91 37.02
N TYR A 8 -9.31 -14.53 37.27
CA TYR A 8 -8.13 -14.36 36.44
C TYR A 8 -8.37 -14.91 35.02
N MET A 9 -8.91 -16.13 34.90
CA MET A 9 -9.23 -16.73 33.59
C MET A 9 -10.32 -15.96 32.83
N ALA A 10 -11.32 -15.40 33.52
CA ALA A 10 -12.33 -14.54 32.91
C ALA A 10 -11.78 -13.19 32.44
N GLY A 11 -10.62 -12.76 32.97
CA GLY A 11 -9.92 -11.54 32.56
C GLY A 11 -8.92 -11.73 31.41
N ILE A 12 -8.63 -12.97 31.00
CA ILE A 12 -7.74 -13.25 29.87
C ILE A 12 -8.44 -12.85 28.58
N LYS A 13 -8.06 -11.70 28.03
CA LYS A 13 -8.48 -11.28 26.69
C LYS A 13 -7.69 -12.09 25.66
N VAL A 14 -8.40 -12.69 24.71
CA VAL A 14 -7.77 -13.29 23.53
C VAL A 14 -7.10 -12.18 22.74
N THR A 15 -5.78 -12.22 22.64
CA THR A 15 -4.99 -11.34 21.77
C THR A 15 -4.69 -12.05 20.47
N TYR A 16 -4.72 -11.30 19.38
CA TYR A 16 -4.39 -11.81 18.05
C TYR A 16 -3.01 -11.31 17.63
N ARG A 17 -2.43 -11.99 16.64
CA ARG A 17 -1.19 -11.58 15.99
C ARG A 17 -1.31 -11.87 14.49
N GLY A 18 -0.67 -11.04 13.68
CA GLY A 18 -0.58 -11.27 12.24
C GLY A 18 0.29 -12.48 11.93
N THR A 19 0.03 -13.11 10.78
CA THR A 19 0.92 -14.13 10.23
C THR A 19 2.10 -13.47 9.52
N TYR A 20 3.25 -14.13 9.55
CA TYR A 20 4.42 -13.75 8.76
C TYR A 20 4.28 -14.21 7.30
N GLN A 21 3.39 -15.16 7.03
CA GLN A 21 3.18 -15.73 5.69
C GLN A 21 2.21 -14.88 4.86
N PHE A 22 2.63 -14.53 3.66
CA PHE A 22 1.80 -13.83 2.68
C PHE A 22 1.39 -14.79 1.58
N GLU A 23 0.11 -15.16 1.56
CA GLU A 23 -0.44 -16.10 0.59
C GLU A 23 -0.67 -15.44 -0.77
N ALA A 24 -0.14 -16.06 -1.82
CA ALA A 24 -0.37 -15.60 -3.18
C ALA A 24 -1.84 -15.73 -3.60
N LYS A 25 -2.40 -14.63 -4.13
CA LYS A 25 -3.73 -14.58 -4.77
C LYS A 25 -3.62 -13.97 -6.15
N ARG A 26 -4.46 -14.42 -7.09
CA ARG A 26 -4.48 -13.84 -8.42
C ARG A 26 -5.15 -12.47 -8.38
N LEU A 27 -4.52 -11.47 -9.00
CA LEU A 27 -5.06 -10.10 -9.00
C LEU A 27 -6.47 -10.03 -9.62
N ASN A 28 -6.78 -10.83 -10.63
CA ASN A 28 -8.11 -10.87 -11.24
C ASN A 28 -9.20 -11.51 -10.34
N GLU A 29 -8.82 -12.20 -9.27
CA GLU A 29 -9.74 -12.72 -8.27
C GLU A 29 -10.05 -11.66 -7.20
N VAL A 30 -9.07 -10.79 -6.92
CA VAL A 30 -9.11 -9.77 -5.86
C VAL A 30 -9.60 -8.41 -6.35
N LEU A 31 -9.07 -7.91 -7.47
CA LEU A 31 -9.42 -6.62 -8.04
C LEU A 31 -10.75 -6.72 -8.77
N ARG A 32 -11.69 -5.86 -8.39
CA ARG A 32 -13.06 -5.84 -8.90
C ARG A 32 -13.52 -4.39 -9.02
N ASN A 33 -14.47 -4.14 -9.93
CA ASN A 33 -15.16 -2.86 -9.96
C ASN A 33 -15.93 -2.65 -8.65
N LYS A 34 -15.64 -1.56 -7.95
CA LYS A 34 -16.34 -1.14 -6.73
C LYS A 34 -17.05 0.18 -7.00
N ARG A 35 -18.36 0.23 -6.74
CA ARG A 35 -19.12 1.49 -6.76
C ARG A 35 -19.01 2.15 -5.39
N LEU A 36 -18.56 3.40 -5.37
CA LEU A 36 -18.52 4.22 -4.17
C LEU A 36 -19.69 5.20 -4.17
N GLN A 37 -20.23 5.49 -2.99
CA GLN A 37 -21.19 6.56 -2.77
C GLN A 37 -20.53 7.59 -1.86
N ILE A 38 -20.27 8.78 -2.40
CA ILE A 38 -19.59 9.86 -1.69
C ILE A 38 -20.67 10.88 -1.33
N ALA A 39 -21.04 10.92 -0.05
CA ALA A 39 -22.08 11.82 0.43
C ALA A 39 -21.60 13.29 0.44
N ASN A 40 -20.34 13.51 0.82
CA ASN A 40 -19.75 14.84 0.98
C ASN A 40 -18.43 14.91 0.20
N PRO A 41 -18.47 15.22 -1.10
CA PRO A 41 -17.25 15.43 -1.87
C PRO A 41 -16.50 16.67 -1.35
N VAL A 42 -15.18 16.60 -1.37
CA VAL A 42 -14.29 17.70 -1.00
C VAL A 42 -13.59 18.19 -2.26
N GLU A 43 -13.65 19.49 -2.53
CA GLU A 43 -12.95 20.10 -3.67
C GLU A 43 -11.45 19.84 -3.56
N GLY A 44 -10.86 19.22 -4.60
CA GLY A 44 -9.45 18.81 -4.59
C GLY A 44 -9.14 17.55 -3.76
N GLY A 45 -10.12 16.99 -3.07
CA GLY A 45 -10.01 15.76 -2.28
C GLY A 45 -10.99 14.68 -2.76
N ILE A 46 -11.56 13.95 -1.80
CA ILE A 46 -12.42 12.79 -2.05
C ILE A 46 -13.58 13.17 -2.98
N GLY A 47 -13.77 12.38 -4.03
CA GLY A 47 -14.87 12.55 -5.00
C GLY A 47 -14.60 13.56 -6.12
N THR A 48 -13.48 14.28 -6.07
CA THR A 48 -13.01 15.10 -7.19
C THR A 48 -12.05 14.29 -8.05
N SER A 49 -12.27 14.25 -9.37
CA SER A 49 -11.36 13.59 -10.32
C SER A 49 -9.95 14.17 -10.22
N GLN A 50 -8.93 13.31 -10.29
CA GLN A 50 -7.54 13.78 -10.33
C GLN A 50 -7.19 14.36 -11.71
N CYS A 51 -7.79 13.85 -12.79
CA CYS A 51 -7.59 14.40 -14.14
C CYS A 51 -8.00 15.87 -14.24
N SER A 52 -9.02 16.30 -13.48
CA SER A 52 -9.51 17.67 -13.44
C SER A 52 -9.37 18.34 -12.06
N ASP A 53 -8.37 17.94 -11.26
CA ASP A 53 -8.17 18.48 -9.91
C ASP A 53 -8.07 20.02 -9.94
N PRO A 54 -8.74 20.76 -9.03
CA PRO A 54 -8.65 22.23 -8.98
C PRO A 54 -7.20 22.71 -8.81
N ASP A 55 -6.36 21.96 -8.11
CA ASP A 55 -4.93 22.23 -8.00
C ASP A 55 -4.16 21.57 -9.14
N SER A 56 -3.64 22.39 -10.05
CA SER A 56 -2.88 21.92 -11.20
C SER A 56 -1.63 21.12 -10.83
N SER A 57 -1.08 21.32 -9.62
CA SER A 57 0.08 20.57 -9.15
C SER A 57 -0.24 19.08 -8.96
N ARG A 58 -1.49 18.71 -8.67
CA ARG A 58 -1.92 17.31 -8.47
C ARG A 58 -2.48 16.64 -9.73
N ARG A 59 -2.70 17.38 -10.82
CA ARG A 59 -3.28 16.82 -12.05
C ARG A 59 -2.38 15.77 -12.70
N VAL A 60 -2.99 14.65 -13.05
CA VAL A 60 -2.40 13.56 -13.84
C VAL A 60 -3.47 13.05 -14.79
N ASN A 61 -3.14 12.91 -16.08
CA ASN A 61 -4.04 12.26 -17.04
C ASN A 61 -3.97 10.75 -16.86
N LEU A 62 -4.87 10.19 -16.04
CA LEU A 62 -4.90 8.76 -15.73
C LEU A 62 -5.58 7.92 -16.80
N ASP A 63 -6.38 8.52 -17.68
CA ASP A 63 -7.07 7.82 -18.77
C ASP A 63 -6.09 7.17 -19.75
N THR A 64 -4.89 7.76 -19.91
CA THR A 64 -3.81 7.25 -20.75
C THR A 64 -2.66 6.62 -19.95
N ALA A 65 -2.80 6.50 -18.63
CA ALA A 65 -1.74 6.02 -17.75
C ALA A 65 -1.80 4.49 -17.60
N GLU A 66 -1.21 3.74 -18.53
CA GLU A 66 -1.23 2.26 -18.52
C GLU A 66 -0.63 1.60 -17.25
N TRP A 67 0.15 2.36 -16.49
CA TRP A 67 0.74 1.93 -15.22
C TRP A 67 -0.23 2.06 -14.04
N TYR A 68 -1.36 2.75 -14.18
CA TYR A 68 -2.38 2.90 -13.14
C TYR A 68 -3.58 2.03 -13.48
N VAL A 69 -4.04 1.20 -12.54
CA VAL A 69 -5.01 0.14 -12.84
C VAL A 69 -6.44 0.63 -13.05
N TYR A 70 -6.79 1.82 -12.56
CA TYR A 70 -8.11 2.42 -12.76
C TYR A 70 -8.04 3.58 -13.75
N ASN A 71 -9.19 4.00 -14.27
CA ASN A 71 -9.22 5.10 -15.26
C ASN A 71 -8.99 6.48 -14.63
N ASP A 72 -9.13 6.60 -13.30
CA ASP A 72 -9.01 7.87 -12.58
C ASP A 72 -8.82 7.62 -11.07
N ASN A 73 -8.50 8.67 -10.33
CA ASN A 73 -8.34 8.67 -8.89
C ASN A 73 -9.24 9.74 -8.24
N TYR A 74 -10.07 9.31 -7.30
CA TYR A 74 -11.01 10.17 -6.55
C TYR A 74 -10.67 10.22 -5.06
N GLY A 75 -9.42 9.92 -4.71
CA GLY A 75 -8.90 9.88 -3.35
C GLY A 75 -8.69 11.25 -2.69
N THR A 76 -8.05 11.24 -1.53
CA THR A 76 -7.69 12.48 -0.81
C THR A 76 -6.64 13.30 -1.56
N SER A 77 -6.39 14.53 -1.09
CA SER A 77 -5.30 15.38 -1.58
C SER A 77 -3.93 14.70 -1.47
N GLU A 78 -3.69 13.93 -0.40
CA GLU A 78 -2.44 13.22 -0.14
C GLU A 78 -2.27 12.06 -1.12
N GLU A 79 -3.32 11.26 -1.33
CA GLU A 79 -3.33 10.17 -2.30
C GLU A 79 -3.07 10.68 -3.72
N LYS A 80 -3.72 11.79 -4.11
CA LYS A 80 -3.48 12.43 -5.41
C LYS A 80 -2.07 12.99 -5.53
N SER A 81 -1.54 13.61 -4.48
CA SER A 81 -0.15 14.06 -4.43
C SER A 81 0.81 12.90 -4.63
N PHE A 82 0.54 11.74 -4.02
CA PHE A 82 1.35 10.54 -4.22
C PHE A 82 1.29 10.05 -5.68
N VAL A 83 0.09 9.92 -6.27
CA VAL A 83 -0.05 9.51 -7.68
C VAL A 83 0.67 10.50 -8.60
N LYS A 84 0.62 11.79 -8.30
CA LYS A 84 1.39 12.81 -9.02
C LYS A 84 2.88 12.58 -8.91
N TYR A 85 3.41 12.40 -7.71
CA TYR A 85 4.82 12.09 -7.51
C TYR A 85 5.21 10.79 -8.23
N PHE A 86 4.38 9.76 -8.16
CA PHE A 86 4.64 8.49 -8.83
C PHE A 86 4.73 8.66 -10.36
N SER A 87 3.89 9.53 -10.95
CA SER A 87 3.96 9.87 -12.38
C SER A 87 5.29 10.50 -12.80
N THR A 88 6.11 11.01 -11.87
CA THR A 88 7.43 11.57 -12.19
C THR A 88 8.57 10.56 -12.10
N VAL A 89 8.33 9.37 -11.53
CA VAL A 89 9.35 8.31 -11.38
C VAL A 89 9.03 7.05 -12.19
N ILE A 90 7.88 7.05 -12.87
CA ILE A 90 7.41 5.89 -13.62
C ILE A 90 8.34 5.51 -14.77
N ASP A 91 8.93 6.49 -15.45
CA ASP A 91 9.82 6.24 -16.58
C ASP A 91 11.12 5.57 -16.11
N ASP A 92 11.72 6.06 -15.02
CA ASP A 92 12.90 5.44 -14.38
C ASP A 92 12.59 3.99 -13.94
N LEU A 93 11.40 3.74 -13.39
CA LEU A 93 10.96 2.39 -13.05
C LEU A 93 10.83 1.50 -14.29
N LYS A 94 10.28 2.01 -15.40
CA LYS A 94 10.10 1.27 -16.65
C LYS A 94 11.42 0.94 -17.34
N GLU A 95 12.50 1.68 -17.07
CA GLU A 95 13.85 1.31 -17.52
C GLU A 95 14.38 0.06 -16.80
N GLN A 96 14.00 -0.14 -15.54
CA GLN A 96 14.49 -1.24 -14.70
C GLN A 96 13.56 -2.46 -14.66
N TYR A 97 12.26 -2.23 -14.84
CA TYR A 97 11.20 -3.21 -14.67
C TYR A 97 10.37 -3.35 -15.94
N GLU A 98 10.12 -4.60 -16.36
CA GLU A 98 9.27 -4.88 -17.53
C GLU A 98 7.80 -4.50 -17.26
N LYS A 99 7.35 -4.70 -16.02
CA LYS A 99 5.98 -4.41 -15.61
C LYS A 99 6.00 -3.53 -14.38
N VAL A 100 5.24 -2.44 -14.45
CA VAL A 100 5.06 -1.48 -13.36
C VAL A 100 3.56 -1.16 -13.27
N TYR A 101 2.93 -1.57 -12.17
CA TYR A 101 1.52 -1.31 -11.92
C TYR A 101 1.31 -0.70 -10.54
N LEU A 102 0.67 0.46 -10.49
CA LEU A 102 0.18 1.08 -9.27
C LEU A 102 -1.32 0.79 -9.13
N VAL A 103 -1.69 0.14 -8.03
CA VAL A 103 -3.06 -0.23 -7.70
C VAL A 103 -3.51 0.56 -6.48
N ARG A 104 -4.56 1.36 -6.62
CA ARG A 104 -5.25 1.95 -5.48
C ARG A 104 -6.10 0.89 -4.77
N ASN A 105 -5.99 0.81 -3.46
CA ASN A 105 -6.84 -0.05 -2.65
C ASN A 105 -8.10 0.72 -2.26
N GLU A 106 -9.21 0.42 -2.92
CA GLU A 106 -10.52 0.99 -2.61
C GLU A 106 -11.14 0.37 -1.35
N GLN A 107 -10.34 0.08 -0.31
CA GLN A 107 -10.77 -0.69 0.87
C GLN A 107 -11.37 -2.05 0.47
N LEU A 108 -10.64 -2.78 -0.38
CA LEU A 108 -11.01 -4.14 -0.75
C LEU A 108 -10.55 -5.07 0.38
N ALA A 109 -11.50 -5.70 1.07
CA ALA A 109 -11.20 -6.58 2.19
C ALA A 109 -10.11 -7.65 1.92
N PRO A 110 -10.00 -8.24 0.71
CA PRO A 110 -8.92 -9.19 0.41
C PRO A 110 -7.51 -8.59 0.32
N LEU A 111 -7.38 -7.25 0.25
CA LEU A 111 -6.10 -6.52 0.28
C LEU A 111 -5.72 -6.05 1.70
N ALA A 112 -6.55 -6.33 2.71
CA ALA A 112 -6.21 -6.03 4.09
C ALA A 112 -5.07 -6.94 4.58
N ILE A 113 -4.15 -6.34 5.33
CA ILE A 113 -3.04 -6.99 6.03
C ILE A 113 -3.19 -6.78 7.54
N TYR A 114 -2.51 -7.61 8.35
CA TYR A 114 -2.65 -7.60 9.80
C TYR A 114 -1.28 -7.49 10.45
N SER A 115 -1.12 -6.55 11.40
CA SER A 115 0.17 -6.31 12.06
C SER A 115 0.73 -7.58 12.70
N PHE A 116 2.03 -7.83 12.56
CA PHE A 116 2.64 -9.06 13.09
C PHE A 116 2.51 -9.16 14.62
N GLU A 117 2.59 -8.03 15.32
CA GLU A 117 2.59 -7.98 16.78
C GLU A 117 1.17 -8.06 17.37
N THR A 118 0.26 -7.22 16.89
CA THR A 118 -1.05 -6.98 17.54
C THR A 118 -2.23 -7.55 16.75
N GLY A 119 -2.01 -8.01 15.51
CA GLY A 119 -3.09 -8.46 14.63
C GLY A 119 -4.04 -7.34 14.21
N GLU A 120 -3.62 -6.08 14.32
CA GLU A 120 -4.41 -4.92 13.92
C GLU A 120 -4.57 -4.89 12.40
N ARG A 121 -5.83 -4.75 11.95
CA ARG A 121 -6.17 -4.70 10.54
C ARG A 121 -5.72 -3.38 9.94
N PHE A 122 -5.01 -3.46 8.82
CA PHE A 122 -4.55 -2.33 8.05
C PHE A 122 -4.83 -2.56 6.56
N GLU A 123 -5.29 -1.51 5.88
CA GLU A 123 -5.59 -1.50 4.45
C GLU A 123 -4.74 -0.42 3.80
N PRO A 124 -3.52 -0.77 3.31
CA PRO A 124 -2.65 0.19 2.66
C PRO A 124 -3.34 0.84 1.45
N ASP A 125 -3.21 2.15 1.30
CA ASP A 125 -3.87 2.94 0.26
C ASP A 125 -3.44 2.52 -1.15
N PHE A 126 -2.18 2.14 -1.34
CA PHE A 126 -1.65 1.71 -2.63
C PHE A 126 -0.77 0.46 -2.55
N LEU A 127 -0.82 -0.33 -3.62
CA LEU A 127 0.07 -1.45 -3.88
C LEU A 127 0.79 -1.21 -5.21
N LEU A 128 2.11 -1.17 -5.18
CA LEU A 128 2.97 -1.10 -6.35
C LEU A 128 3.52 -2.49 -6.67
N PHE A 129 3.26 -2.96 -7.89
CA PHE A 129 3.77 -4.20 -8.42
C PHE A 129 4.87 -3.91 -9.44
N LEU A 130 6.05 -4.46 -9.19
CA LEU A 130 7.21 -4.37 -10.07
C LEU A 130 7.65 -5.76 -10.47
N CYS A 131 7.77 -6.01 -11.77
CA CYS A 131 8.32 -7.28 -12.26
C CYS A 131 9.51 -7.06 -13.19
N LYS A 132 10.59 -7.77 -12.93
CA LYS A 132 11.79 -7.77 -13.76
C LYS A 132 11.97 -9.14 -14.42
N LYS A 133 12.19 -9.13 -15.73
CA LYS A 133 12.59 -10.32 -16.48
C LYS A 133 13.99 -10.76 -16.07
N GLY A 134 14.17 -12.05 -15.88
CA GLY A 134 15.45 -12.63 -15.45
C GLY A 134 15.30 -14.10 -15.09
N GLN A 135 16.42 -14.73 -14.73
CA GLN A 135 16.45 -16.00 -14.04
C GLN A 135 17.30 -15.85 -12.77
N PRO A 136 16.69 -15.86 -11.57
CA PRO A 136 15.25 -15.99 -11.30
C PRO A 136 14.41 -14.79 -11.81
N TYR A 137 13.12 -15.03 -12.06
CA TYR A 137 12.16 -13.93 -12.26
C TYR A 137 12.06 -13.15 -10.95
N GLN A 138 11.95 -11.82 -11.00
CA GLN A 138 11.84 -11.01 -9.77
C GLN A 138 10.50 -10.29 -9.75
N GLN A 139 9.78 -10.43 -8.65
CA GLN A 139 8.51 -9.74 -8.43
C GLN A 139 8.53 -9.04 -7.08
N GLN A 140 8.25 -7.75 -7.08
CA GLN A 140 8.12 -6.94 -5.87
C GLN A 140 6.69 -6.46 -5.72
N GLN A 141 6.16 -6.57 -4.49
CA GLN A 141 4.93 -5.91 -4.06
C GLN A 141 5.29 -4.93 -2.95
N ILE A 142 5.01 -3.65 -3.19
CA ILE A 142 5.35 -2.56 -2.29
C ILE A 142 4.07 -1.90 -1.80
N TYR A 143 3.85 -1.87 -0.49
CA TYR A 143 2.76 -1.16 0.15
C TYR A 143 3.14 0.30 0.39
N VAL A 144 2.22 1.21 0.04
CA VAL A 144 2.41 2.65 0.19
C VAL A 144 1.18 3.27 0.86
N GLU A 145 1.43 4.17 1.80
CA GLU A 145 0.41 4.88 2.57
C GLU A 145 0.70 6.38 2.58
N PRO A 146 -0.01 7.18 1.76
CA PRO A 146 0.00 8.63 1.85
C PRO A 146 -0.66 9.12 3.14
N LYS A 147 -0.03 10.09 3.81
CA LYS A 147 -0.54 10.68 5.04
C LYS A 147 -0.33 12.18 5.14
N GLY A 148 -1.36 12.85 5.65
CA GLY A 148 -1.29 14.25 6.04
C GLY A 148 -0.46 14.40 7.31
N THR A 149 0.21 15.54 7.45
CA THR A 149 1.16 15.78 8.55
C THR A 149 0.56 15.59 9.93
N HIS A 150 -0.70 15.99 10.11
CA HIS A 150 -1.44 15.84 11.37
C HIS A 150 -1.76 14.39 11.77
N LEU A 151 -1.63 13.42 10.87
CA LEU A 151 -1.91 12.00 11.13
C LEU A 151 -0.65 11.18 11.40
N LEU A 152 0.55 11.71 11.15
CA LEU A 152 1.80 10.96 11.23
C LEU A 152 2.01 10.30 12.61
N GLU A 153 1.75 11.06 13.68
CA GLU A 153 1.90 10.56 15.06
C GLU A 153 0.78 9.60 15.44
N THR A 154 -0.46 9.91 15.06
CA THR A 154 -1.64 9.09 15.41
C THR A 154 -1.61 7.73 14.72
N ASP A 155 -1.14 7.69 13.47
CA ASP A 155 -1.09 6.48 12.65
C ASP A 155 0.29 5.79 12.69
N LYS A 156 1.21 6.21 13.57
CA LYS A 156 2.60 5.72 13.61
C LYS A 156 2.72 4.19 13.62
N TRP A 157 1.80 3.49 14.29
CA TRP A 157 1.79 2.03 14.33
C TRP A 157 1.66 1.38 12.94
N LYS A 158 0.96 2.04 11.98
CA LYS A 158 0.85 1.55 10.59
C LYS A 158 2.18 1.66 9.86
N GLU A 159 2.92 2.74 10.08
CA GLU A 159 4.26 2.91 9.50
C GLU A 159 5.25 1.91 10.11
N GLU A 160 5.23 1.73 11.42
CA GLU A 160 6.03 0.70 12.10
C GLU A 160 5.73 -0.68 11.52
N PHE A 161 4.45 -0.98 11.27
CA PHE A 161 4.07 -2.21 10.60
C PHE A 161 4.61 -2.27 9.17
N LEU A 162 4.42 -1.24 8.33
CA LEU A 162 4.95 -1.19 6.96
C LEU A 162 6.45 -1.47 6.90
N LEU A 163 7.23 -0.79 7.76
CA LEU A 163 8.69 -0.94 7.80
C LEU A 163 9.12 -2.34 8.26
N SER A 164 8.31 -2.99 9.09
CA SER A 164 8.57 -4.37 9.55
C SER A 164 8.37 -5.41 8.43
N ILE A 165 7.56 -5.13 7.40
CA ILE A 165 7.20 -6.11 6.35
C ILE A 165 8.44 -6.63 5.62
N LYS A 166 9.37 -5.75 5.22
CA LYS A 166 10.56 -6.16 4.43
C LYS A 166 11.42 -7.22 5.13
N GLN A 167 11.46 -7.21 6.45
CA GLN A 167 12.29 -8.13 7.25
C GLN A 167 11.56 -9.41 7.64
N ASN A 168 10.22 -9.33 7.75
CA ASN A 168 9.42 -10.36 8.40
C ASN A 168 8.50 -11.11 7.43
N ALA A 169 8.12 -10.51 6.30
CA ALA A 169 7.22 -11.13 5.35
C ALA A 169 7.86 -12.33 4.67
N ILE A 170 7.16 -13.46 4.71
CA ILE A 170 7.55 -14.72 4.06
C ILE A 170 6.55 -14.94 2.91
N PRO A 171 6.97 -14.74 1.65
CA PRO A 171 6.14 -15.08 0.50
C PRO A 171 5.78 -16.57 0.54
N HIS A 172 4.50 -16.89 0.37
CA HIS A 172 4.02 -18.26 0.34
C HIS A 172 3.26 -18.51 -0.96
N THR A 173 3.84 -19.33 -1.82
CA THR A 173 3.22 -19.80 -3.07
C THR A 173 2.78 -21.25 -2.94
N VAL A 174 1.64 -21.59 -3.56
CA VAL A 174 1.13 -22.97 -3.60
C VAL A 174 1.99 -23.88 -4.50
N TYR A 175 2.69 -23.30 -5.47
CA TYR A 175 3.56 -24.01 -6.40
C TYR A 175 5.00 -23.56 -6.22
N VAL A 176 5.94 -24.51 -6.30
CA VAL A 176 7.36 -24.20 -6.36
C VAL A 176 7.66 -23.53 -7.69
N ASP A 177 8.11 -22.29 -7.64
CA ASP A 177 8.72 -21.59 -8.75
C ASP A 177 10.10 -21.06 -8.34
N ASN A 178 10.87 -20.58 -9.33
CA ASN A 178 12.15 -19.93 -9.09
C ASN A 178 11.98 -18.41 -9.12
N THR A 179 10.89 -17.88 -8.59
CA THR A 179 10.65 -16.43 -8.55
C THR A 179 11.17 -15.85 -7.23
N ASP A 180 12.00 -14.81 -7.30
CA ASP A 180 12.40 -14.01 -6.15
C ASP A 180 11.26 -13.02 -5.84
N TYR A 181 10.41 -13.39 -4.88
CA TYR A 181 9.33 -12.55 -4.38
C TYR A 181 9.82 -11.66 -3.25
N ARG A 182 9.54 -10.36 -3.36
CA ARG A 182 9.82 -9.39 -2.31
C ARG A 182 8.56 -8.64 -1.93
N ILE A 183 8.29 -8.59 -0.62
CA ILE A 183 7.15 -7.87 -0.06
C ILE A 183 7.73 -6.77 0.83
N ILE A 184 7.37 -5.53 0.54
CA ILE A 184 8.02 -4.34 1.11
C ILE A 184 6.93 -3.39 1.58
N GLY A 185 7.11 -2.74 2.72
CA GLY A 185 6.39 -1.52 3.07
C GLY A 185 7.34 -0.33 3.05
N LEU A 186 6.86 0.80 2.55
CA LEU A 186 7.60 2.07 2.59
C LEU A 186 7.22 2.87 3.84
N PRO A 187 8.06 3.84 4.26
CA PRO A 187 7.60 4.88 5.18
C PRO A 187 6.40 5.63 4.58
N PHE A 188 5.69 6.38 5.41
CA PHE A 188 4.58 7.20 4.95
C PHE A 188 5.02 8.18 3.85
N TYR A 189 4.21 8.25 2.80
CA TYR A 189 4.34 9.33 1.85
C TYR A 189 3.73 10.59 2.46
N ASN A 190 4.57 11.60 2.73
CA ASN A 190 4.12 12.92 3.13
C ASN A 190 4.93 13.96 2.35
N GLN A 191 4.24 14.65 1.43
CA GLN A 191 4.86 15.60 0.50
C GLN A 191 5.49 16.80 1.22
N GLU A 192 4.93 17.22 2.36
CA GLU A 192 5.32 18.45 3.06
C GLU A 192 6.61 18.29 3.86
N ASN A 193 6.73 17.21 4.63
CA ASN A 193 7.74 17.07 5.69
C ASN A 193 8.65 15.85 5.53
N ARG A 194 8.25 14.82 4.79
CA ARG A 194 8.99 13.54 4.73
C ARG A 194 9.28 13.04 3.31
N ILE A 195 9.18 13.91 2.31
CA ILE A 195 9.38 13.53 0.91
C ILE A 195 10.79 12.99 0.63
N SER A 196 11.82 13.54 1.28
CA SER A 196 13.20 13.07 1.11
C SER A 196 13.38 11.65 1.64
N GLU A 197 12.85 11.35 2.82
CA GLU A 197 12.87 10.01 3.41
C GLU A 197 12.13 9.00 2.53
N PHE A 198 10.94 9.37 2.04
CA PHE A 198 10.18 8.52 1.14
C PHE A 198 10.93 8.23 -0.16
N ARG A 199 11.53 9.25 -0.77
CA ARG A 199 12.33 9.12 -2.00
C ARG A 199 13.51 8.17 -1.80
N GLU A 200 14.27 8.34 -0.73
CA GLU A 200 15.40 7.45 -0.42
C GLU A 200 14.94 6.01 -0.19
N ALA A 201 13.82 5.80 0.51
CA ALA A 201 13.26 4.47 0.75
C ALA A 201 12.77 3.80 -0.55
N LEU A 202 12.12 4.56 -1.43
CA LEU A 202 11.69 4.08 -2.75
C LEU A 202 12.91 3.68 -3.57
N LYS A 203 13.89 4.57 -3.72
CA LYS A 203 15.15 4.32 -4.45
C LYS A 203 15.89 3.10 -3.93
N THR A 204 16.04 3.00 -2.61
CA THR A 204 16.70 1.84 -1.97
C THR A 204 15.95 0.53 -2.24
N SER A 205 14.63 0.57 -2.37
CA SER A 205 13.80 -0.60 -2.60
C SER A 205 13.75 -1.01 -4.07
N THR A 206 13.77 -0.04 -4.99
CA THR A 206 13.56 -0.27 -6.43
C THR A 206 14.82 -0.17 -7.28
N GLY A 207 15.88 0.46 -6.79
CA GLY A 207 17.16 0.64 -7.48
C GLY A 207 17.19 1.76 -8.52
N ILE A 208 16.21 2.69 -8.49
CA ILE A 208 16.20 3.93 -9.29
C ILE A 208 16.86 5.10 -8.55
#